data_AF-A0A965YM32-F1
#
_entry.id   AF-A0A965YM32-F1
#
_cell.length_a   1.000
_cell.length_b   1.000
_cell.length_c   1.000
_cell.angle_alpha   90.00
_cell.angle_beta   90.00
_cell.angle_gamma   90.00
#
_symmetry.space_group_name_H-M   'P 1'
#
loop_
_entity.id
_entity.type
_entity.pdbx_description
1 polymer ?
#
loop_
_entity_poly.entity_id
_entity_poly.type
_entity_poly.pdbx_seq_one_letter_code
_entity_poly.pdbx_strand_id
1 'polypeptide(L)'
;MRKIIVFFIIVVISNSCMSQNRTINLQQIEFKDKMLERIFTHVTKSDCFNKNDFYVVDFFKSGISNNKYYLSIDRLMFDNNTLDSIAYYLVINNIVFFVPETIPDKFLNVLPLQKEFTCKQEEPYPSGDYNFLIYGTLNGYYKIIYNTCAE
;
A
#
# COMPACT_ATOMS: atom_id res chain seq x y z
N MET A 1 15.46 0.47 52.11
CA MET A 1 15.59 -0.11 50.75
C MET A 1 14.23 -0.27 50.05
N ARG A 2 13.40 0.79 49.97
CA ARG A 2 12.10 0.74 49.25
C ARG A 2 12.01 1.75 48.10
N LYS A 3 12.86 2.79 48.08
CA LYS A 3 12.83 3.86 47.06
C LYS A 3 13.55 3.51 45.75
N ILE A 4 14.51 2.58 45.77
CA ILE A 4 15.28 2.19 44.58
C ILE A 4 14.46 1.28 43.65
N ILE A 5 13.59 0.43 44.22
CA ILE A 5 12.74 -0.51 43.47
C ILE A 5 11.70 0.25 42.61
N VAL A 6 11.17 1.36 43.12
CA VAL A 6 10.17 2.17 42.40
C VAL A 6 10.76 2.83 41.14
N PHE A 7 12.03 3.23 41.17
CA PHE A 7 12.70 3.81 40.00
C PHE A 7 12.91 2.79 38.87
N PHE A 8 13.23 1.54 39.21
CA PHE A 8 13.37 0.47 38.22
C PHE A 8 12.04 0.13 37.53
N ILE A 9 10.93 0.18 38.27
CA ILE A 9 9.61 -0.11 37.69
C ILE A 9 9.20 0.98 36.69
N ILE A 10 9.51 2.26 36.95
CA ILE A 10 9.13 3.36 36.04
C ILE A 10 9.93 3.32 34.73
N VAL A 11 11.21 2.92 34.76
CA VAL A 11 12.05 2.85 33.54
C VAL A 11 11.68 1.68 32.62
N VAL A 12 11.14 0.58 33.16
CA VAL A 12 10.72 -0.56 32.33
C VAL A 12 9.41 -0.27 31.59
N ILE A 13 8.52 0.55 32.16
CA ILE A 13 7.24 0.90 31.53
C ILE A 13 7.41 1.98 30.44
N SER A 14 8.50 2.75 30.44
CA SER A 14 8.77 3.75 29.40
C SER A 14 9.34 3.18 28.09
N ASN A 15 9.72 1.89 28.05
CA ASN A 15 10.29 1.26 26.84
C ASN A 15 9.25 0.57 25.94
N SER A 16 7.97 0.54 26.32
CA SER A 16 6.93 -0.16 25.54
C SER A 16 6.25 0.70 24.46
N CYS A 17 6.88 1.79 24.02
CA CYS A 17 6.36 2.64 22.94
C CYS A 17 7.41 2.93 21.87
N MET A 18 8.26 1.96 21.56
CA MET A 18 9.03 1.97 20.31
C MET A 18 8.16 1.35 19.21
N SER A 19 7.65 2.20 18.32
CA SER A 19 7.17 1.79 16.99
C SER A 19 8.17 0.79 16.40
N GLN A 20 7.72 -0.44 16.14
CA GLN A 20 8.59 -1.48 15.61
C GLN A 20 8.81 -1.20 14.13
N ASN A 21 10.06 -0.95 13.75
CA ASN A 21 10.42 -0.88 12.34
C ASN A 21 10.45 -2.30 11.77
N ARG A 22 9.75 -2.53 10.67
CA ARG A 22 9.86 -3.75 9.87
C ARG A 22 10.56 -3.44 8.56
N THR A 23 11.35 -4.40 8.11
CA THR A 23 12.01 -4.35 6.81
C THR A 23 11.39 -5.39 5.90
N ILE A 24 11.06 -4.98 4.68
CA ILE A 24 10.52 -5.86 3.64
C ILE A 24 11.37 -5.74 2.38
N ASN A 25 11.63 -6.86 1.70
CA ASN A 25 12.32 -6.87 0.42
C ASN A 25 11.30 -7.17 -0.68
N LEU A 26 11.10 -6.21 -1.58
CA LEU A 26 10.05 -6.27 -2.60
C LEU A 26 10.67 -6.35 -3.99
N GLN A 27 10.03 -7.12 -4.87
CA GLN A 27 10.42 -7.21 -6.27
C GLN A 27 9.73 -6.13 -7.10
N GLN A 28 10.48 -5.47 -7.98
CA GLN A 28 9.93 -4.42 -8.82
C GLN A 28 9.01 -5.02 -9.88
N ILE A 29 7.89 -4.35 -10.13
CA ILE A 29 6.97 -4.67 -11.22
C ILE A 29 6.73 -3.43 -12.07
N GLU A 30 6.24 -3.66 -13.29
CA GLU A 30 5.65 -2.65 -14.15
C GLU A 30 4.29 -3.12 -14.67
N PHE A 31 3.41 -2.20 -15.05
CA PHE A 31 2.16 -2.57 -15.68
C PHE A 31 2.40 -3.05 -17.12
N LYS A 32 1.94 -4.26 -17.40
CA LYS A 32 1.81 -4.78 -18.76
C LYS A 32 0.69 -4.08 -19.52
N ASP A 33 -0.39 -3.72 -18.83
CA ASP A 33 -1.51 -2.97 -19.39
C ASP A 33 -1.19 -1.47 -19.45
N LYS A 34 -0.98 -0.95 -20.66
CA LYS A 34 -0.65 0.46 -20.90
C LYS A 34 -1.79 1.43 -20.59
N MET A 35 -3.05 0.99 -20.60
CA MET A 35 -4.16 1.84 -20.19
C MET A 35 -4.18 1.98 -18.66
N LEU A 36 -3.94 0.90 -17.94
CA LEU A 36 -3.79 0.94 -16.49
C LEU A 36 -2.61 1.82 -16.07
N GLU A 37 -1.46 1.67 -16.73
CA GLU A 37 -0.28 2.53 -16.51
C GLU A 37 -0.61 4.02 -16.70
N ARG A 38 -1.35 4.37 -17.76
CA ARG A 38 -1.79 5.75 -18.02
C ARG A 38 -2.73 6.28 -16.94
N ILE A 39 -3.64 5.44 -16.44
CA ILE A 39 -4.55 5.82 -15.35
C ILE A 39 -3.75 6.14 -14.11
N PHE A 40 -2.85 5.25 -13.69
CA PHE A 40 -1.96 5.48 -12.55
C PHE A 40 -1.10 6.73 -12.74
N THR A 41 -0.53 6.93 -13.92
CA THR A 41 0.25 8.13 -14.25
C THR A 41 -0.59 9.41 -14.20
N HIS A 42 -1.89 9.33 -14.47
CA HIS A 42 -2.80 10.47 -14.37
C HIS A 42 -3.21 10.76 -12.93
N VAL A 43 -3.65 9.75 -12.17
CA VAL A 43 -4.10 9.93 -10.78
C VAL A 43 -2.98 10.40 -9.88
N THR A 44 -1.75 9.94 -10.11
CA THR A 44 -0.56 10.37 -9.35
C THR A 44 -0.13 11.81 -9.56
N LYS A 45 -0.75 12.53 -10.50
CA LYS A 45 -0.56 13.98 -10.65
C LYS A 45 -1.48 14.80 -9.76
N SER A 46 -2.45 14.16 -9.10
CA SER A 46 -3.30 14.83 -8.12
C SER A 46 -2.52 15.13 -6.83
N ASP A 47 -2.98 16.13 -6.09
CA ASP A 47 -2.40 16.53 -4.81
C ASP A 47 -2.63 15.49 -3.69
N CYS A 48 -3.39 14.42 -3.95
CA CYS A 48 -3.61 13.33 -3.00
C CYS A 48 -2.33 12.50 -2.77
N PHE A 49 -1.33 12.58 -3.66
CA PHE A 49 -0.12 11.76 -3.60
C PHE A 49 1.11 12.56 -3.17
N ASN A 50 1.74 12.10 -2.09
CA ASN A 50 2.99 12.60 -1.57
C ASN A 50 4.13 11.63 -1.90
N LYS A 51 5.22 12.15 -2.47
CA LYS A 51 6.39 11.35 -2.86
C LYS A 51 7.16 10.75 -1.69
N ASN A 52 6.92 11.26 -0.48
CA ASN A 52 7.55 10.78 0.75
C ASN A 52 6.73 9.70 1.45
N ASP A 53 5.52 9.40 0.97
CA ASP A 53 4.63 8.40 1.53
C ASP A 53 4.63 7.10 0.69
N PHE A 54 4.15 6.02 1.30
CA PHE A 54 3.91 4.74 0.64
C PHE A 54 2.42 4.52 0.43
N TYR A 55 2.06 3.86 -0.66
CA TYR A 55 0.69 3.55 -1.03
C TYR A 55 0.53 2.05 -1.28
N VAL A 56 -0.63 1.47 -1.00
CA VAL A 56 -0.97 0.09 -1.38
C VAL A 56 -1.89 0.11 -2.58
N VAL A 57 -1.74 -0.87 -3.47
CA VAL A 57 -2.68 -1.14 -4.55
C VAL A 57 -3.33 -2.48 -4.30
N ASP A 58 -4.58 -2.49 -3.87
CA ASP A 58 -5.32 -3.73 -3.66
C ASP A 58 -6.14 -4.11 -4.89
N PHE A 59 -6.29 -5.41 -5.12
CA PHE A 59 -7.09 -5.97 -6.21
C PHE A 59 -8.26 -6.78 -5.69
N PHE A 60 -9.46 -6.41 -6.10
CA PHE A 60 -10.70 -7.08 -5.73
C PHE A 60 -11.40 -7.61 -6.96
N LYS A 61 -11.52 -8.93 -7.08
CA LYS A 61 -12.38 -9.54 -8.10
C LYS A 61 -13.84 -9.43 -7.68
N SER A 62 -14.74 -9.04 -8.59
CA SER A 62 -16.16 -8.98 -8.25
C SER A 62 -16.71 -10.39 -8.00
N GLY A 63 -17.38 -10.58 -6.85
CA GLY A 63 -18.12 -11.81 -6.56
C GLY A 63 -19.40 -11.99 -7.38
N ILE A 64 -19.90 -10.92 -8.01
CA ILE A 64 -21.15 -10.92 -8.80
C ILE A 64 -20.84 -11.11 -10.30
N SER A 65 -19.68 -10.66 -10.77
CA SER A 65 -19.37 -10.60 -12.19
C SER A 65 -17.95 -11.05 -12.47
N ASN A 66 -17.82 -12.20 -13.14
CA ASN A 66 -16.52 -12.85 -13.37
C ASN A 66 -15.55 -12.04 -14.24
N ASN A 67 -16.05 -11.06 -15.00
CA ASN A 67 -15.25 -10.22 -15.90
C ASN A 67 -14.97 -8.82 -15.35
N LYS A 68 -15.34 -8.53 -14.10
CA LYS A 68 -15.17 -7.23 -13.45
C LYS A 68 -14.26 -7.36 -12.23
N TYR A 69 -13.46 -6.32 -12.01
CA TYR A 69 -12.62 -6.18 -10.83
C TYR A 69 -12.50 -4.71 -10.46
N TYR A 70 -11.95 -4.48 -9.28
CA TYR A 70 -11.66 -3.18 -8.74
C TYR A 70 -10.21 -3.14 -8.30
N LEU A 71 -9.60 -1.97 -8.46
CA LEU A 71 -8.31 -1.64 -7.86
C LEU A 71 -8.55 -0.48 -6.91
N SER A 72 -8.12 -0.60 -5.66
CA SER A 72 -8.03 0.56 -4.77
C SER A 72 -6.59 1.04 -4.67
N ILE A 73 -6.42 2.31 -4.35
CA ILE A 73 -5.12 2.88 -4.01
C ILE A 73 -5.29 3.68 -2.73
N ASP A 74 -4.57 3.27 -1.70
CA ASP A 74 -4.70 3.83 -0.36
C ASP A 74 -3.33 4.16 0.20
N ARG A 75 -3.28 5.14 1.10
CA ARG A 75 -2.04 5.38 1.84
C ARG A 75 -1.80 4.14 2.69
N LEU A 76 -0.59 3.59 2.61
CA LEU A 76 -0.26 2.38 3.36
C LEU A 76 -0.25 2.68 4.85
N MET A 77 -1.17 2.05 5.58
CA MET A 77 -1.07 1.92 7.03
C MET A 77 -0.45 0.57 7.37
N PHE A 78 0.62 0.61 8.15
CA PHE A 78 1.43 -0.56 8.44
C PHE A 78 0.81 -1.41 9.56
N ASP A 79 -0.21 -2.20 9.22
CA ASP A 79 -0.59 -3.35 10.02
C ASP A 79 0.16 -4.62 9.56
N ASN A 80 0.29 -5.60 10.46
CA ASN A 80 1.07 -6.81 10.19
C ASN A 80 0.47 -7.64 9.05
N ASN A 81 -0.85 -7.68 8.91
CA ASN A 81 -1.53 -8.51 7.93
C ASN A 81 -1.32 -7.98 6.50
N THR A 82 -1.34 -6.66 6.35
CA THR A 82 -1.12 -5.96 5.08
C THR A 82 0.31 -6.17 4.63
N LEU A 83 1.28 -5.99 5.54
CA LEU A 83 2.70 -6.20 5.25
C LEU A 83 3.03 -7.62 4.79
N ASP A 84 2.44 -8.63 5.42
CA ASP A 84 2.71 -10.04 5.09
C ASP A 84 2.14 -10.44 3.72
N SER A 85 1.23 -9.64 3.13
CA SER A 85 0.62 -9.90 1.82
C SER A 85 1.35 -9.23 0.64
N ILE A 86 2.24 -8.28 0.91
CA ILE A 86 2.93 -7.46 -0.10
C ILE A 86 4.15 -8.22 -0.62
N ALA A 87 4.18 -8.44 -1.94
CA ALA A 87 5.29 -9.12 -2.62
C ALA A 87 6.07 -8.18 -3.56
N TYR A 88 5.41 -7.13 -4.04
CA TYR A 88 5.91 -6.32 -5.14
C TYR A 88 5.89 -4.83 -4.84
N TYR A 89 6.69 -4.08 -5.60
CA TYR A 89 6.59 -2.62 -5.63
C TYR A 89 6.60 -2.07 -7.06
N LEU A 90 5.88 -0.98 -7.26
CA LEU A 90 5.76 -0.24 -8.51
C LEU A 90 6.17 1.21 -8.26
N VAL A 91 6.81 1.83 -9.25
CA VAL A 91 7.19 3.25 -9.19
C VAL A 91 6.57 3.99 -10.36
N ILE A 92 5.71 4.95 -10.07
CA ILE A 92 5.08 5.83 -11.08
C ILE A 92 5.21 7.27 -10.59
N ASN A 93 5.73 8.17 -11.45
CA ASN A 93 5.95 9.59 -11.11
C ASN A 93 6.75 9.81 -9.79
N ASN A 94 7.71 8.92 -9.52
CA ASN A 94 8.52 8.88 -8.30
C ASN A 94 7.72 8.59 -7.01
N ILE A 95 6.50 8.07 -7.12
CA ILE A 95 5.70 7.58 -6.00
C ILE A 95 5.81 6.06 -5.97
N VAL A 96 5.95 5.51 -4.76
CA VAL A 96 6.11 4.08 -4.54
C VAL A 96 4.77 3.47 -4.14
N PHE A 97 4.36 2.45 -4.89
CA PHE A 97 3.18 1.65 -4.65
C PHE A 97 3.60 0.24 -4.25
N PHE A 98 3.11 -0.23 -3.12
CA PHE A 98 3.24 -1.61 -2.68
C PHE A 98 2.07 -2.41 -3.21
N VAL A 99 2.37 -3.61 -3.69
CA VAL A 99 1.43 -4.42 -4.44
C VAL A 99 1.40 -5.83 -3.85
N PRO A 100 0.23 -6.31 -3.40
CA PRO A 100 0.06 -7.67 -2.93
C PRO A 100 0.29 -8.70 -4.03
N GLU A 101 0.60 -9.93 -3.62
CA GLU A 101 0.71 -11.07 -4.56
C GLU A 101 -0.62 -11.39 -5.27
N THR A 102 -1.75 -10.88 -4.76
CA THR A 102 -3.09 -11.18 -5.28
C THR A 102 -3.42 -10.52 -6.62
N ILE A 103 -2.63 -9.55 -7.09
CA ILE A 103 -2.83 -8.95 -8.41
C ILE A 103 -2.49 -9.98 -9.50
N PRO A 104 -3.41 -10.26 -10.45
CA PRO A 104 -3.15 -11.25 -11.49
C PRO A 104 -1.94 -10.90 -12.38
N ASP A 105 -1.04 -11.87 -12.59
CA ASP A 105 0.19 -11.75 -13.40
C ASP A 105 -0.03 -11.17 -14.80
N LYS A 106 -1.22 -11.36 -15.38
CA LYS A 106 -1.54 -10.79 -16.70
C LYS A 106 -1.46 -9.26 -16.74
N PHE A 107 -1.54 -8.59 -15.59
CA PHE A 107 -1.45 -7.14 -15.47
C PHE A 107 -0.03 -6.63 -15.27
N LEU A 108 0.90 -7.50 -14.89
CA LEU A 108 2.20 -7.12 -14.37
C LEU A 108 3.33 -7.79 -15.18
N ASN A 109 4.42 -7.08 -15.41
CA ASN A 109 5.71 -7.73 -15.69
C ASN A 109 6.56 -7.61 -14.43
N VAL A 110 7.05 -8.75 -13.94
CA VAL A 110 7.98 -8.80 -12.82
C VAL A 110 9.40 -8.54 -13.33
N LEU A 111 10.05 -7.54 -12.76
CA LEU A 111 11.42 -7.14 -13.11
C LEU A 111 12.43 -7.82 -12.18
N PRO A 112 13.70 -7.98 -12.60
CA PRO A 112 14.72 -8.60 -11.77
C PRO A 112 15.18 -7.72 -10.60
N LEU A 113 14.82 -6.42 -10.59
CA LEU A 113 15.24 -5.50 -9.53
C LEU A 113 14.49 -5.79 -8.24
N GLN A 114 15.22 -5.91 -7.14
CA GLN A 114 14.67 -5.97 -5.79
C GLN A 114 15.10 -4.74 -5.00
N LYS A 115 14.26 -4.31 -4.06
CA LYS A 115 14.54 -3.19 -3.18
C LYS A 115 14.03 -3.45 -1.78
N GLU A 116 14.88 -3.15 -0.83
CA GLU A 116 14.55 -3.17 0.59
C GLU A 116 13.86 -1.86 1.00
N PHE A 117 12.77 -1.98 1.76
CA PHE A 117 12.01 -0.87 2.33
C PHE A 117 11.92 -1.02 3.85
N THR A 118 12.22 0.06 4.56
CA THR A 118 12.00 0.16 6.00
C THR A 118 10.68 0.86 6.26
N CYS A 119 9.81 0.17 6.97
CA CYS A 119 8.44 0.56 7.24
C CYS A 119 8.27 0.76 8.74
N LYS A 120 7.66 1.88 9.15
CA LYS A 120 7.35 2.13 10.57
C LYS A 120 5.96 1.60 10.85
N GLN A 121 5.82 0.75 11.86
CA GLN A 121 4.49 0.35 12.30
C GLN A 121 3.76 1.58 12.86
N GLU A 122 2.58 1.86 12.32
CA GLU A 122 1.66 2.91 12.77
C GLU A 122 0.36 2.23 13.24
N GLU A 123 -0.26 2.76 14.29
CA GLU A 123 -1.58 2.27 14.70
C GLU A 123 -2.61 2.63 13.64
N PRO A 124 -3.51 1.70 13.26
CA PRO A 124 -4.52 1.97 12.25
C PRO A 124 -5.42 3.10 12.72
N TYR A 125 -5.43 4.21 11.98
CA TYR A 125 -6.44 5.27 12.16
C TYR A 125 -7.75 4.81 11.49
N PRO A 126 -8.91 5.04 12.10
CA PRO A 126 -10.21 4.65 11.55
C PRO A 126 -10.66 5.56 10.38
N SER A 127 -9.76 5.91 9.46
CA SER A 127 -10.12 6.55 8.20
C SER A 127 -10.32 5.47 7.15
N GLY A 128 -11.58 5.15 6.85
CA GLY A 128 -11.97 4.14 5.86
C GLY A 128 -11.99 4.65 4.42
N ASP A 129 -11.28 5.73 4.13
CA ASP A 129 -11.44 6.44 2.88
C ASP A 129 -10.42 5.96 1.85
N TYR A 130 -10.96 5.34 0.80
CA TYR A 130 -10.16 4.95 -0.34
C TYR A 130 -9.68 6.21 -1.07
N ASN A 131 -8.38 6.45 -1.23
CA ASN A 131 -7.97 7.65 -1.98
C ASN A 131 -8.44 7.53 -3.44
N PHE A 132 -8.36 6.33 -4.01
CA PHE A 132 -8.82 6.05 -5.37
C PHE A 132 -9.47 4.67 -5.48
N LEU A 133 -10.56 4.61 -6.24
CA LEU A 133 -11.18 3.35 -6.66
C LEU A 133 -11.34 3.32 -8.18
N ILE A 134 -10.75 2.30 -8.80
CA ILE A 134 -10.75 2.09 -10.24
C ILE A 134 -11.57 0.84 -10.53
N TYR A 135 -12.63 1.01 -11.31
CA TYR A 135 -13.35 -0.10 -11.93
C TYR A 135 -12.59 -0.59 -13.17
N GLY A 136 -12.42 -1.90 -13.29
CA GLY A 136 -11.79 -2.55 -14.42
C GLY A 136 -12.61 -3.72 -14.98
N THR A 137 -12.44 -3.99 -16.26
CA THR A 137 -12.92 -5.22 -16.90
C THR A 137 -11.74 -6.04 -17.41
N LEU A 138 -11.91 -7.37 -17.53
CA LEU A 138 -10.86 -8.23 -18.09
C LEU A 138 -10.51 -7.90 -19.55
N ASN A 139 -11.35 -7.11 -20.23
CA ASN A 139 -11.16 -6.68 -21.61
C ASN A 139 -10.38 -5.34 -21.72
N GLY A 140 -9.88 -4.79 -20.62
CA GLY A 140 -9.08 -3.56 -20.62
C GLY A 140 -9.89 -2.27 -20.66
N TYR A 141 -11.20 -2.31 -20.36
CA TYR A 141 -11.95 -1.10 -20.03
C TYR A 141 -11.75 -0.74 -18.57
N TYR A 142 -11.47 0.54 -18.32
CA TYR A 142 -11.23 1.08 -16.99
C TYR A 142 -12.00 2.38 -16.78
N LYS A 143 -12.45 2.61 -15.54
CA LYS A 143 -13.10 3.85 -15.12
C LYS A 143 -12.72 4.17 -13.68
N ILE A 144 -12.25 5.39 -13.43
CA ILE A 144 -12.12 5.91 -12.06
C ILE A 144 -13.54 6.17 -11.55
N ILE A 145 -13.94 5.49 -10.47
CA ILE A 145 -15.28 5.58 -9.90
C ILE A 145 -15.30 6.30 -8.55
N TYR A 146 -14.14 6.42 -7.90
CA TYR A 146 -13.95 7.24 -6.70
C TYR A 146 -12.56 7.86 -6.72
N ASN A 147 -12.48 9.12 -6.30
CA ASN A 147 -11.24 9.88 -6.16
C ASN A 147 -11.50 10.98 -5.11
N THR A 148 -10.89 10.84 -3.94
CA THR A 148 -10.93 11.85 -2.89
C THR A 148 -9.54 12.00 -2.28
N CYS A 149 -9.21 13.21 -1.83
CA CYS A 149 -8.05 13.45 -0.98
C CYS A 149 -8.46 13.79 0.47
N ALA A 150 -9.76 13.66 0.81
CA ALA A 150 -10.28 14.00 2.13
C ALA A 150 -10.25 12.78 3.06
N GLU A 151 -9.77 12.99 4.29
CA GLU A 151 -10.03 12.14 5.46
C GLU A 151 -11.42 12.44 6.06
#